data_AF-A0A3M2RN75-F1
#
_entry.id   AF-A0A3M2RN75-F1
#
_cell.length_a   1.000
_cell.length_b   1.000
_cell.length_c   1.000
_cell.angle_alpha   90.00
_cell.angle_beta   90.00
_cell.angle_gamma   90.00
#
_symmetry.space_group_name_H-M   'P 1'
#
loop_
_entity.id
_entity.type
_entity.pdbx_description
1 polymer ?
#
loop_
_entity_poly.entity_id
_entity_poly.type
_entity_poly.pdbx_seq_one_letter_code
_entity_poly.pdbx_strand_id
1 'polypeptide(L)'
;MCAQRTSEWPGFSTWTKFQAEPGPFDEAIFDPLYTWSDSIRTPAYGRITESPQDYILSLGWNSPEAYQEFKASPEYQQLMTNLGINSTEAHTQIIIFENHSFGSTSTPNTEILTVYWPLSLSPETQDAIWEVEPLVHTPVSETLGRRCYKQPPVFGWVDEPQTWNGDNTLASVWVHDWKSEALEDRFKRTEKRIVSMGRDVIYPLAVDDFEKRLLDLGALGWEAVHVLFEDLNWIYYDEIKRYFCLERRRLDGLARDVGAL
;
A
#
# COMPACT_ATOMS: atom_id res chain seq x y z
N MET A 1 -7.08 12.79 -15.35
CA MET A 1 -7.05 11.39 -15.83
C MET A 1 -5.61 10.94 -15.74
N CYS A 2 -5.33 10.00 -14.84
CA CYS A 2 -4.00 9.44 -14.71
C CYS A 2 -3.61 8.59 -15.91
N ALA A 3 -2.30 8.33 -15.97
CA ALA A 3 -1.56 7.53 -16.92
C ALA A 3 -2.11 6.10 -17.03
N GLN A 4 -3.21 5.90 -17.74
CA GLN A 4 -3.77 4.56 -17.99
C GLN A 4 -3.41 4.10 -19.39
N ARG A 5 -2.71 2.96 -19.48
CA ARG A 5 -2.36 2.30 -20.74
C ARG A 5 -3.55 1.57 -21.36
N THR A 6 -4.54 1.20 -20.54
CA THR A 6 -5.75 0.47 -20.93
C THR A 6 -6.99 1.12 -20.34
N SER A 7 -8.12 1.09 -21.08
CA SER A 7 -9.42 1.59 -20.61
C SER A 7 -10.08 0.72 -19.54
N GLU A 8 -9.51 -0.45 -19.26
CA GLU A 8 -9.98 -1.39 -18.23
C GLU A 8 -9.07 -1.27 -17.02
N TRP A 9 -9.67 -1.13 -15.84
CA TRP A 9 -8.96 -1.11 -14.56
C TRP A 9 -8.59 -2.57 -14.23
N PRO A 10 -7.33 -3.02 -14.38
CA PRO A 10 -6.99 -4.43 -14.18
C PRO A 10 -7.13 -4.82 -12.70
N GLY A 11 -7.02 -3.85 -11.79
CA GLY A 11 -7.38 -3.91 -10.38
C GLY A 11 -7.13 -2.55 -9.72
N PHE A 12 -7.91 -2.19 -8.70
CA PHE A 12 -7.67 -0.99 -7.92
C PHE A 12 -8.04 -1.21 -6.46
N SER A 13 -7.49 -0.34 -5.62
CA SER A 13 -7.89 -0.24 -4.23
C SER A 13 -8.14 1.19 -3.82
N THR A 14 -8.98 1.37 -2.83
CA THR A 14 -9.17 2.64 -2.13
C THR A 14 -8.40 2.59 -0.83
N TRP A 15 -7.53 3.58 -0.61
CA TRP A 15 -6.73 3.70 0.60
C TRP A 15 -7.21 4.92 1.37
N THR A 16 -7.80 4.69 2.54
CA THR A 16 -8.28 5.74 3.42
C THR A 16 -7.31 5.93 4.57
N LYS A 17 -6.68 7.09 4.65
CA LYS A 17 -5.87 7.48 5.81
C LYS A 17 -6.79 8.02 6.91
N PHE A 18 -6.61 7.58 8.14
CA PHE A 18 -7.41 8.04 9.28
C PHE A 18 -6.57 8.02 10.56
N GLN A 19 -7.05 8.70 11.60
CA GLN A 19 -6.38 8.75 12.89
C GLN A 19 -7.12 7.93 13.93
N ALA A 20 -6.36 7.26 14.79
CA ALA A 20 -6.92 6.58 15.96
C ALA A 20 -5.97 6.73 17.15
N GLU A 21 -6.55 6.69 18.35
CA GLU A 21 -5.76 6.71 19.58
C GLU A 21 -4.84 5.48 19.67
N PRO A 22 -3.60 5.64 20.14
CA PRO A 22 -2.70 4.50 20.35
C PRO A 22 -3.30 3.51 21.36
N GLY A 23 -3.37 2.23 20.99
CA GLY A 23 -3.88 1.18 21.87
C GLY A 23 -4.60 0.06 21.11
N PRO A 24 -5.36 -0.79 21.81
CA PRO A 24 -6.10 -1.88 21.19
C PRO A 24 -7.20 -1.28 20.32
N PHE A 25 -7.16 -1.65 19.05
CA PHE A 25 -8.04 -1.12 18.03
C PHE A 25 -9.36 -1.90 18.03
N ASP A 26 -10.50 -1.21 18.25
CA ASP A 26 -11.80 -1.85 18.13
C ASP A 26 -12.17 -2.00 16.65
N GLU A 27 -11.96 -3.21 16.11
CA GLU A 27 -12.24 -3.50 14.71
C GLU A 27 -13.73 -3.35 14.34
N ALA A 28 -14.65 -3.24 15.31
CA ALA A 28 -16.07 -2.96 15.04
C ALA A 28 -16.29 -1.64 14.28
N ILE A 29 -15.32 -0.72 14.26
CA ILE A 29 -15.41 0.49 13.43
C ILE A 29 -15.55 0.16 11.93
N PHE A 30 -15.12 -1.03 11.50
CA PHE A 30 -15.20 -1.51 10.12
C PHE A 30 -16.48 -2.30 9.82
N ASP A 31 -17.40 -2.47 10.79
CA ASP A 31 -18.66 -3.18 10.59
C ASP A 31 -19.46 -2.78 9.33
N PRO A 32 -19.49 -1.49 8.90
CA PRO A 32 -20.19 -1.11 7.68
C PRO A 32 -19.68 -1.81 6.40
N LEU A 33 -18.46 -2.36 6.41
CA LEU A 33 -17.92 -3.12 5.28
C LEU A 33 -18.57 -4.50 5.10
N TYR A 34 -19.21 -5.03 6.14
CA TYR A 34 -19.77 -6.39 6.15
C TYR A 34 -20.79 -6.62 5.03
N THR A 35 -21.71 -5.67 4.83
CA THR A 35 -22.76 -5.76 3.79
C THR A 35 -22.20 -5.67 2.37
N TRP A 36 -20.93 -5.27 2.24
CA TRP A 36 -20.19 -5.14 0.98
C TRP A 36 -19.14 -6.22 0.80
N SER A 37 -19.10 -7.23 1.67
CA SER A 37 -18.09 -8.30 1.64
C SER A 37 -17.99 -8.99 0.27
N ASP A 38 -19.12 -9.25 -0.40
CA ASP A 38 -19.11 -9.85 -1.75
C ASP A 38 -18.48 -8.95 -2.83
N SER A 39 -18.35 -7.65 -2.58
CA SER A 39 -17.79 -6.64 -3.50
C SER A 39 -16.36 -6.22 -3.18
N ILE A 40 -15.87 -6.57 -1.99
CA ILE A 40 -14.57 -6.17 -1.47
C ILE A 40 -13.58 -7.33 -1.58
N ARG A 41 -12.37 -7.03 -2.04
CA ARG A 41 -11.23 -7.94 -2.05
C ARG A 41 -10.19 -7.47 -1.05
N THR A 42 -9.61 -8.44 -0.34
CA THR A 42 -8.39 -8.27 0.48
C THR A 42 -8.43 -7.03 1.38
N PRO A 43 -9.47 -6.88 2.21
CA PRO A 43 -9.62 -5.75 3.11
C PRO A 43 -8.56 -5.82 4.20
N ALA A 44 -7.91 -4.69 4.44
CA ALA A 44 -6.81 -4.62 5.40
C ALA A 44 -6.74 -3.24 6.01
N TYR A 45 -6.27 -3.18 7.25
CA TYR A 45 -5.93 -1.92 7.89
C TYR A 45 -4.58 -2.06 8.57
N GLY A 46 -3.90 -0.95 8.81
CA GLY A 46 -2.64 -1.00 9.53
C GLY A 46 -2.18 0.35 10.00
N ARG A 47 -1.43 0.34 11.10
CA ARG A 47 -0.79 1.55 11.65
C ARG A 47 0.46 1.89 10.84
N ILE A 48 0.67 3.18 10.61
CA ILE A 48 1.91 3.71 10.04
C ILE A 48 2.98 3.77 11.14
N THR A 49 4.15 3.20 10.89
CA THR A 49 5.23 3.12 11.88
C THR A 49 5.85 4.48 12.15
N GLU A 50 6.04 5.29 11.11
CA GLU A 50 6.59 6.65 11.16
C GLU A 50 5.61 7.67 11.74
N SER A 51 4.31 7.35 11.77
CA SER A 51 3.26 8.20 12.35
C SER A 51 2.30 7.34 13.16
N PRO A 52 2.59 7.07 14.45
CA PRO A 52 1.85 6.07 15.24
C PRO A 52 0.37 6.38 15.49
N GLN A 53 -0.10 7.59 15.19
CA GLN A 53 -1.52 7.96 15.26
C GLN A 53 -2.25 7.75 13.94
N ASP A 54 -1.52 7.58 12.84
CA ASP A 54 -2.07 7.44 11.50
C ASP A 54 -2.19 5.96 11.12
N TYR A 55 -3.31 5.64 10.49
CA TYR A 55 -3.64 4.32 9.97
C TYR A 55 -4.05 4.42 8.51
N ILE A 56 -3.89 3.31 7.79
CA ILE A 56 -4.38 3.15 6.42
C ILE A 56 -5.38 2.00 6.40
N LEU A 57 -6.59 2.25 5.91
CA LEU A 57 -7.55 1.23 5.49
C LEU A 57 -7.43 1.03 3.97
N SER A 58 -7.04 -0.16 3.55
CA SER A 58 -6.93 -0.57 2.14
C SER A 58 -8.06 -1.53 1.79
N LEU A 59 -8.86 -1.17 0.79
CA LEU A 59 -9.94 -2.01 0.25
C LEU A 59 -9.74 -2.21 -1.25
N GLY A 60 -9.56 -3.46 -1.68
CA GLY A 60 -9.68 -3.81 -3.09
C GLY A 60 -11.16 -3.93 -3.49
N TRP A 61 -11.49 -3.59 -4.72
CA TRP A 61 -12.88 -3.63 -5.22
C TRP A 61 -13.01 -4.58 -6.41
N ASN A 62 -14.16 -5.26 -6.49
CA ASN A 62 -14.48 -6.11 -7.65
C ASN A 62 -14.67 -5.30 -8.93
N SER A 63 -15.20 -4.08 -8.83
CA SER A 63 -15.40 -3.19 -9.96
C SER A 63 -15.46 -1.71 -9.51
N PRO A 64 -15.21 -0.75 -10.42
CA PRO A 64 -15.41 0.67 -10.15
C PRO A 64 -16.83 1.00 -9.72
N GLU A 65 -17.84 0.36 -10.32
CA GLU A 65 -19.26 0.57 -10.02
C GLU A 65 -19.58 0.19 -8.58
N ALA A 66 -19.06 -0.96 -8.10
CA ALA A 66 -19.26 -1.39 -6.71
C ALA A 66 -18.71 -0.37 -5.71
N TYR A 67 -17.55 0.23 -6.01
CA TYR A 67 -17.02 1.31 -5.18
C TYR A 67 -17.90 2.58 -5.24
N GLN A 68 -18.39 2.97 -6.43
CA GLN A 68 -19.27 4.14 -6.54
C GLN A 68 -20.60 3.95 -5.80
N GLU A 69 -21.19 2.76 -5.90
CA GLU A 69 -22.39 2.40 -5.14
C GLU A 69 -22.12 2.41 -3.63
N PHE A 70 -20.99 1.85 -3.19
CA PHE A 70 -20.58 1.91 -1.79
C PHE A 70 -20.42 3.35 -1.32
N LYS A 71 -19.71 4.19 -2.07
CA LYS A 71 -19.47 5.61 -1.73
C LYS A 71 -20.78 6.41 -1.58
N ALA A 72 -21.83 6.03 -2.32
CA ALA A 72 -23.15 6.63 -2.24
C ALA A 72 -24.04 6.04 -1.12
N SER A 73 -23.59 4.98 -0.44
CA SER A 73 -24.39 4.23 0.53
C SER A 73 -24.37 4.85 1.95
N PRO A 74 -25.38 4.57 2.79
CA PRO A 74 -25.34 4.89 4.22
C PRO A 74 -24.15 4.25 4.94
N GLU A 75 -23.72 3.07 4.52
CA GLU A 75 -22.59 2.34 5.11
C GLU A 75 -21.27 3.08 4.93
N TYR A 76 -21.05 3.73 3.78
CA TYR A 76 -19.88 4.58 3.60
C TYR A 76 -19.89 5.79 4.55
N GLN A 77 -21.04 6.44 4.72
CA GLN A 77 -21.17 7.55 5.66
C GLN A 77 -20.93 7.11 7.10
N GLN A 78 -21.46 5.95 7.47
CA GLN A 78 -21.22 5.34 8.78
C GLN A 78 -19.73 5.01 8.96
N LEU A 79 -19.07 4.43 7.95
CA LEU A 79 -17.65 4.13 7.99
C LEU A 79 -16.81 5.39 8.17
N MET A 80 -17.04 6.43 7.37
CA MET A 80 -16.30 7.69 7.49
C MET A 80 -16.49 8.31 8.88
N THR A 81 -17.71 8.25 9.42
CA THR A 81 -18.00 8.69 10.80
C THR A 81 -17.23 7.89 11.83
N ASN A 82 -17.21 6.55 11.70
CA ASN A 82 -16.48 5.66 12.59
C ASN A 82 -14.96 5.92 12.55
N LEU A 83 -14.42 6.29 11.38
CA LEU A 83 -13.01 6.66 11.19
C LEU A 83 -12.68 8.09 11.65
N GLY A 84 -13.67 8.84 12.16
CA GLY A 84 -13.49 10.24 12.57
C GLY A 84 -13.28 11.21 11.40
N ILE A 85 -13.60 10.79 10.17
CA ILE A 85 -13.43 11.58 8.96
C ILE A 85 -14.68 12.43 8.72
N ASN A 86 -14.56 13.74 8.92
CA ASN A 86 -15.57 14.71 8.53
C ASN A 86 -15.26 15.25 7.13
N SER A 87 -16.30 15.38 6.30
CA SER A 87 -16.38 15.57 4.83
C SER A 87 -15.52 16.67 4.15
N THR A 88 -14.51 17.26 4.78
CA THR A 88 -13.80 18.44 4.26
C THR A 88 -12.42 18.19 3.64
N GLU A 89 -11.82 17.01 3.78
CA GLU A 89 -10.55 16.68 3.11
C GLU A 89 -10.62 15.31 2.43
N ALA A 90 -9.93 15.17 1.30
CA ALA A 90 -9.83 13.91 0.57
C ALA A 90 -8.92 12.94 1.32
N HIS A 91 -9.51 12.09 2.17
CA HIS A 91 -8.77 11.09 2.96
C HIS A 91 -8.61 9.75 2.23
N THR A 92 -9.44 9.53 1.22
CA THR A 92 -9.45 8.30 0.43
C THR A 92 -8.83 8.55 -0.93
N GLN A 93 -7.67 7.96 -1.17
CA GLN A 93 -7.05 7.94 -2.48
C GLN A 93 -7.40 6.63 -3.21
N ILE A 94 -7.53 6.73 -4.53
CA ILE A 94 -7.69 5.57 -5.40
C ILE A 94 -6.32 5.23 -5.98
N ILE A 95 -5.91 3.98 -5.81
CA ILE A 95 -4.68 3.46 -6.39
C ILE A 95 -5.06 2.44 -7.45
N ILE A 96 -4.70 2.75 -8.69
CA ILE A 96 -4.88 1.89 -9.84
C ILE A 96 -3.61 1.07 -9.97
N PHE A 97 -3.70 -0.22 -9.67
CA PHE A 97 -2.58 -1.14 -9.82
C PHE A 97 -2.55 -1.69 -11.22
N GLU A 98 -1.36 -1.91 -11.74
CA GLU A 98 -1.20 -2.49 -13.07
C GLU A 98 -1.34 -4.02 -13.07
N ASN A 99 -1.14 -4.67 -11.91
CA ASN A 99 -1.38 -6.10 -11.72
C ASN A 99 -2.56 -6.35 -10.77
N HIS A 100 -3.30 -7.44 -11.04
CA HIS A 100 -4.70 -7.64 -10.64
C HIS A 100 -5.08 -7.54 -9.16
N SER A 101 -4.16 -7.51 -8.20
CA SER A 101 -4.53 -7.37 -6.78
C SER A 101 -3.31 -7.03 -5.93
N PHE A 102 -3.31 -5.87 -5.28
CA PHE A 102 -2.66 -5.77 -3.97
C PHE A 102 -3.55 -6.49 -2.97
N GLY A 103 -3.14 -7.71 -2.57
CA GLY A 103 -3.71 -8.40 -1.43
C GLY A 103 -2.75 -8.28 -0.27
N SER A 104 -3.18 -7.65 0.83
CA SER A 104 -2.33 -7.50 2.02
C SER A 104 -1.92 -8.88 2.54
N THR A 105 -0.70 -9.30 2.29
CA THR A 105 -0.15 -10.53 2.82
C THR A 105 0.54 -10.27 4.15
N SER A 106 -0.18 -9.68 5.11
CA SER A 106 0.08 -9.79 6.57
C SER A 106 1.56 -9.85 6.96
N THR A 107 2.43 -9.00 6.39
CA THR A 107 3.75 -8.79 6.94
C THR A 107 3.68 -7.64 7.93
N PRO A 108 4.38 -7.74 9.05
CA PRO A 108 4.56 -6.62 9.96
C PRO A 108 5.55 -5.59 9.39
N ASN A 109 5.77 -5.52 8.06
CA ASN A 109 6.73 -4.61 7.47
C ASN A 109 6.47 -4.36 5.97
N THR A 110 5.25 -3.91 5.65
CA THR A 110 4.93 -3.47 4.29
C THR A 110 5.41 -2.03 4.10
N GLU A 111 6.40 -1.82 3.23
CA GLU A 111 6.83 -0.48 2.85
C GLU A 111 5.98 0.03 1.68
N ILE A 112 5.43 1.21 1.84
CA ILE A 112 4.77 1.97 0.77
C ILE A 112 5.71 3.12 0.41
N LEU A 113 6.28 3.06 -0.78
CA LEU A 113 7.07 4.14 -1.37
C LEU A 113 6.19 4.95 -2.31
N THR A 114 5.88 6.19 -1.95
CA THR A 114 5.15 7.13 -2.81
C THR A 114 6.16 8.05 -3.50
N VAL A 115 6.15 8.05 -4.83
CA VAL A 115 7.03 8.89 -5.66
C VAL A 115 6.20 9.96 -6.36
N TYR A 116 6.67 11.19 -6.33
CA TYR A 116 5.99 12.35 -6.89
C TYR A 116 6.63 12.80 -8.20
N TRP A 117 5.78 13.10 -9.18
CA TRP A 117 6.17 13.42 -10.55
C TRP A 117 5.55 14.74 -11.01
N PRO A 118 6.18 15.45 -11.96
CA PRO A 118 5.58 16.62 -12.57
C PRO A 118 4.24 16.29 -13.25
N LEU A 119 3.24 17.19 -13.20
CA LEU A 119 1.98 17.01 -13.93
C LEU A 119 2.17 16.92 -15.46
N SER A 120 3.26 17.48 -15.97
CA SER A 120 3.62 17.48 -17.39
C SER A 120 4.35 16.21 -17.84
N LEU A 121 4.27 15.12 -17.08
CA LEU A 121 4.94 13.86 -17.39
C LEU A 121 4.47 13.32 -18.75
N SER A 122 5.40 13.01 -19.66
CA SER A 122 5.05 12.48 -20.98
C SER A 122 4.62 11.02 -20.89
N PRO A 123 3.79 10.52 -21.84
CA PRO A 123 3.42 9.10 -21.90
C PRO A 123 4.63 8.17 -22.01
N GLU A 124 5.67 8.57 -22.75
CA GLU A 124 6.91 7.78 -22.87
C GLU A 124 7.66 7.67 -21.54
N THR A 125 7.59 8.73 -20.72
CA THR A 125 8.20 8.72 -19.39
C THR A 125 7.38 7.86 -18.44
N GLN A 126 6.05 7.88 -18.53
CA GLN A 126 5.17 6.99 -17.77
C GLN A 126 5.46 5.52 -18.08
N ASP A 127 5.58 5.17 -19.37
CA ASP A 127 5.98 3.83 -19.80
C ASP A 127 7.38 3.46 -19.28
N ALA A 128 8.33 4.40 -19.26
CA ALA A 128 9.67 4.15 -18.73
C ALA A 128 9.70 3.96 -17.20
N ILE A 129 8.84 4.65 -16.46
CA ILE A 129 8.67 4.49 -15.00
C ILE A 129 8.17 3.08 -14.69
N TRP A 130 7.24 2.56 -15.47
CA TRP A 130 6.75 1.20 -15.33
C TRP A 130 7.85 0.15 -15.49
N GLU A 131 8.77 0.36 -16.43
CA GLU A 131 9.90 -0.54 -16.69
C GLU A 131 11.05 -0.39 -15.67
N VAL A 132 10.91 0.48 -14.66
CA VAL A 132 11.88 0.56 -13.57
C VAL A 132 11.83 -0.73 -12.77
N GLU A 133 12.96 -1.44 -12.77
CA GLU A 133 13.12 -2.65 -11.98
C GLU A 133 12.85 -2.34 -10.50
N PRO A 134 11.87 -3.00 -9.84
CA PRO A 134 11.56 -2.77 -8.44
C PRO A 134 12.63 -3.38 -7.51
N LEU A 135 12.53 -3.16 -6.20
CA LEU A 135 13.48 -3.70 -5.23
C LEU A 135 13.29 -5.21 -5.02
N VAL A 136 13.74 -5.99 -6.01
CA VAL A 136 13.71 -7.47 -6.02
C VAL A 136 15.13 -8.04 -6.06
N HIS A 137 15.26 -9.30 -5.65
CA HIS A 137 16.53 -10.01 -5.75
C HIS A 137 16.85 -10.31 -7.22
N THR A 138 18.12 -10.19 -7.58
CA THR A 138 18.60 -10.69 -8.87
C THR A 138 18.43 -12.21 -8.96
N PRO A 139 18.31 -12.80 -10.17
CA PRO A 139 18.20 -14.26 -10.32
C PRO A 139 19.30 -15.05 -9.62
N VAL A 140 20.52 -14.48 -9.56
CA VAL A 140 21.65 -15.08 -8.84
C VAL A 140 21.40 -15.13 -7.34
N SER A 141 20.89 -14.05 -6.72
CA SER A 141 20.56 -14.04 -5.29
C SER A 141 19.29 -14.85 -4.98
N GLU A 142 18.34 -14.96 -5.92
CA GLU A 142 17.16 -15.82 -5.77
C GLU A 142 17.53 -17.31 -5.66
N THR A 143 18.49 -17.79 -6.45
CA THR A 143 18.96 -19.19 -6.40
C THR A 143 19.58 -19.58 -5.06
N LEU A 144 19.99 -18.61 -4.24
CA LEU A 144 20.48 -18.83 -2.87
C LEU A 144 19.35 -18.98 -1.83
N GLY A 145 18.09 -18.93 -2.28
CA GLY A 145 16.93 -19.36 -1.50
C GLY A 145 16.50 -18.43 -0.35
N ARG A 146 16.94 -17.17 -0.33
CA ARG A 146 16.61 -16.21 0.75
C ARG A 146 15.94 -14.95 0.24
N ARG A 147 14.76 -15.08 -0.38
CA ARG A 147 13.93 -13.89 -0.67
C ARG A 147 13.59 -13.15 0.63
N CYS A 148 13.92 -11.87 0.69
CA CYS A 148 13.61 -10.99 1.82
C CYS A 148 12.14 -10.47 1.80
N TYR A 149 11.45 -10.57 0.67
CA TYR A 149 10.03 -10.26 0.50
C TYR A 149 9.18 -11.54 0.38
N LYS A 150 7.88 -11.45 0.72
CA LYS A 150 6.93 -12.55 0.49
C LYS A 150 6.48 -12.60 -0.97
N GLN A 151 6.18 -11.45 -1.56
CA GLN A 151 5.78 -11.27 -2.95
C GLN A 151 6.59 -10.16 -3.61
N PRO A 152 6.81 -10.22 -4.94
CA PRO A 152 7.39 -9.10 -5.67
C PRO A 152 6.60 -7.80 -5.41
N PRO A 153 7.27 -6.64 -5.43
CA PRO A 153 6.61 -5.37 -5.21
C PRO A 153 5.51 -5.10 -6.24
N VAL A 154 4.44 -4.45 -5.79
CA VAL A 154 3.33 -4.04 -6.65
C VAL A 154 3.45 -2.56 -6.95
N PHE A 155 3.22 -2.16 -8.19
CA PHE A 155 3.21 -0.77 -8.63
C PHE A 155 1.81 -0.31 -9.01
N GLY A 156 1.49 0.94 -8.68
CA GLY A 156 0.25 1.57 -9.10
C GLY A 156 0.34 3.10 -9.15
N TRP A 157 -0.62 3.70 -9.85
CA TRP A 157 -0.80 5.15 -9.93
C TRP A 157 -1.91 5.61 -9.00
N VAL A 158 -1.69 6.75 -8.33
CA VAL A 158 -2.76 7.45 -7.61
C VAL A 158 -3.60 8.18 -8.65
N ASP A 159 -4.92 7.97 -8.67
CA ASP A 159 -5.81 8.48 -9.73
C ASP A 159 -5.92 10.02 -9.75
N GLU A 160 -5.73 10.66 -8.59
CA GLU A 160 -5.86 12.10 -8.41
C GLU A 160 -4.50 12.76 -8.13
N PRO A 161 -4.26 13.99 -8.64
CA PRO A 161 -3.08 14.76 -8.30
C PRO A 161 -2.89 14.92 -6.79
N GLN A 162 -1.63 14.83 -6.36
CA GLN A 162 -1.22 15.00 -4.97
C GLN A 162 -0.48 16.32 -4.80
N THR A 163 -0.50 16.88 -3.60
CA THR A 163 0.32 18.06 -3.27
C THR A 163 1.67 17.62 -2.71
N TRP A 164 2.75 18.06 -3.35
CA TRP A 164 4.12 17.84 -2.89
C TRP A 164 4.88 19.16 -2.90
N ASN A 165 5.46 19.54 -1.76
CA ASN A 165 6.14 20.83 -1.57
C ASN A 165 5.33 22.07 -2.01
N GLY A 166 4.01 22.00 -1.92
CA GLY A 166 3.09 23.08 -2.32
C GLY A 166 2.69 23.08 -3.79
N ASP A 167 3.24 22.19 -4.61
CA ASP A 167 2.89 22.03 -6.01
C ASP A 167 1.98 20.81 -6.23
N ASN A 168 1.10 20.89 -7.23
CA ASN A 168 0.33 19.73 -7.67
C ASN A 168 1.21 18.83 -8.52
N THR A 169 1.17 17.53 -8.22
CA THR A 169 2.04 16.49 -8.78
C THR A 169 1.23 15.25 -9.09
N LEU A 170 1.73 14.39 -9.98
CA LEU A 170 1.25 13.01 -10.08
C LEU A 170 1.95 12.18 -9.00
N ALA A 171 1.31 11.12 -8.53
CA ALA A 171 1.93 10.21 -7.59
C ALA A 171 1.81 8.76 -8.06
N SER A 172 2.86 7.99 -7.85
CA SER A 172 2.87 6.54 -8.02
C SER A 172 3.33 5.88 -6.73
N VAL A 173 2.90 4.64 -6.51
CA VAL A 173 3.27 3.87 -5.33
C VAL A 173 3.96 2.57 -5.73
N TRP A 174 5.01 2.22 -4.99
CA TRP A 174 5.54 0.86 -4.93
C TRP A 174 5.27 0.29 -3.54
N VAL A 175 4.65 -0.89 -3.52
CA VAL A 175 4.34 -1.59 -2.28
C VAL A 175 5.25 -2.80 -2.13
N HIS A 176 6.18 -2.75 -1.18
CA HIS A 176 7.16 -3.79 -0.92
C HIS A 176 6.76 -4.60 0.33
N ASP A 177 6.48 -5.89 0.13
CA ASP A 177 6.03 -6.78 1.21
C ASP A 177 7.21 -7.52 1.86
N TRP A 178 7.99 -6.79 2.66
CA TRP A 178 9.16 -7.33 3.33
C TRP A 178 8.78 -8.30 4.45
N LYS A 179 9.51 -9.42 4.57
CA LYS A 179 9.24 -10.41 5.63
C LYS A 179 9.51 -9.89 7.04
N SER A 180 10.42 -8.92 7.17
CA SER A 180 10.80 -8.27 8.43
C SER A 180 11.68 -7.06 8.14
N GLU A 181 11.66 -6.07 9.02
CA GLU A 181 12.58 -4.92 9.02
C GLU A 181 14.03 -5.37 8.79
N ALA A 182 14.57 -6.30 9.59
CA ALA A 182 15.96 -6.77 9.46
C ALA A 182 16.33 -7.35 8.08
N LEU A 183 15.36 -7.88 7.33
CA LEU A 183 15.58 -8.46 6.00
C LEU A 183 15.54 -7.39 4.91
N GLU A 184 14.63 -6.42 5.03
CA GLU A 184 14.64 -5.20 4.21
C GLU A 184 15.96 -4.46 4.39
N ASP A 185 16.34 -4.22 5.64
CA ASP A 185 17.55 -3.52 6.04
C ASP A 185 18.80 -4.15 5.42
N ARG A 186 18.86 -5.48 5.48
CA ARG A 186 19.92 -6.26 4.85
C ARG A 186 19.86 -6.12 3.33
N PHE A 187 18.69 -6.21 2.71
CA PHE A 187 18.53 -6.06 1.28
C PHE A 187 19.05 -4.71 0.81
N LYS A 188 18.53 -3.61 1.37
CA LYS A 188 18.91 -2.23 1.02
C LYS A 188 20.41 -1.97 1.16
N ARG A 189 21.07 -2.60 2.14
CA ARG A 189 22.53 -2.47 2.36
C ARG A 189 23.42 -3.39 1.51
N THR A 190 22.89 -4.48 0.97
CA THR A 190 23.75 -5.55 0.42
C THR A 190 23.38 -6.06 -0.96
N GLU A 191 22.12 -5.95 -1.38
CA GLU A 191 21.73 -6.38 -2.71
C GLU A 191 22.34 -5.42 -3.74
N LYS A 192 22.97 -5.99 -4.76
CA LYS A 192 23.59 -5.24 -5.85
C LYS A 192 22.93 -5.57 -7.16
N ARG A 193 22.81 -4.58 -8.04
CA ARG A 193 22.35 -4.78 -9.42
C ARG A 193 23.52 -4.84 -10.37
N ILE A 194 23.35 -5.58 -11.45
CA ILE A 194 24.33 -5.63 -12.53
C ILE A 194 23.93 -4.57 -13.55
N VAL A 195 24.74 -3.51 -13.68
CA VAL A 195 24.49 -2.44 -14.64
C VAL A 195 25.63 -2.39 -15.64
N SER A 196 25.29 -2.58 -16.91
CA SER A 196 26.23 -2.51 -18.02
C SER A 196 26.41 -1.06 -18.49
N MET A 197 27.62 -0.52 -18.38
CA MET A 197 28.02 0.81 -18.84
C MET A 197 28.97 0.66 -20.03
N GLY A 198 28.42 0.40 -21.22
CA GLY A 198 29.21 0.14 -22.43
C GLY A 198 29.98 -1.19 -22.33
N ARG A 199 31.30 -1.11 -22.14
CA ARG A 199 32.16 -2.30 -21.93
C ARG A 199 32.39 -2.64 -20.46
N ASP A 200 32.07 -1.71 -19.56
CA ASP A 200 32.26 -1.89 -18.13
C ASP A 200 30.99 -2.40 -17.46
N VAL A 201 31.15 -3.16 -16.40
CA VAL A 201 30.04 -3.63 -15.56
C VAL A 201 30.25 -3.10 -14.16
N ILE A 202 29.27 -2.36 -13.65
CA ILE A 202 29.26 -1.85 -12.29
C ILE A 202 28.20 -2.58 -11.46
N TYR A 203 28.41 -2.59 -10.16
CA TYR A 203 27.56 -3.28 -9.19
C TYR A 203 27.06 -2.32 -8.10
N PRO A 204 26.23 -1.31 -8.45
CA PRO A 204 25.62 -0.42 -7.46
C PRO A 204 24.70 -1.21 -6.53
N LEU A 205 24.38 -0.63 -5.36
CA LEU A 205 23.30 -1.16 -4.55
C LEU A 205 21.99 -1.06 -5.33
N ALA A 206 21.09 -2.03 -5.12
CA ALA A 206 19.81 -2.08 -5.80
C ALA A 206 18.96 -0.83 -5.49
N VAL A 207 19.04 -0.33 -4.25
CA VAL A 207 18.36 0.92 -3.84
C VAL A 207 18.94 2.14 -4.56
N ASP A 208 20.26 2.27 -4.62
CA ASP A 208 20.91 3.41 -5.29
C ASP A 208 20.59 3.46 -6.78
N ASP A 209 20.60 2.30 -7.47
CA ASP A 209 20.23 2.22 -8.88
C ASP A 209 18.75 2.54 -9.11
N PHE A 210 17.87 2.04 -8.23
CA PHE A 210 16.44 2.31 -8.28
C PHE A 210 16.15 3.82 -8.11
N GLU A 211 16.64 4.44 -7.03
CA GLU A 211 16.46 5.86 -6.77
C GLU A 211 17.07 6.73 -7.87
N LYS A 212 18.25 6.34 -8.37
CA LYS A 212 18.88 7.03 -9.51
C LYS A 212 18.00 7.00 -10.75
N ARG A 213 17.37 5.88 -11.07
CA ARG A 213 16.45 5.78 -12.22
C ARG A 213 15.23 6.67 -12.04
N LEU A 214 14.66 6.75 -10.83
CA LEU A 214 13.55 7.65 -10.55
C LEU A 214 13.94 9.12 -10.79
N LEU A 215 15.12 9.53 -10.31
CA LEU A 215 15.64 10.88 -10.53
C LEU A 215 15.93 11.15 -12.02
N ASP A 216 16.55 10.20 -12.72
CA ASP A 216 16.85 10.32 -14.16
C ASP A 216 15.56 10.42 -15.00
N LEU A 217 14.44 9.88 -14.51
CA LEU A 217 13.09 9.99 -15.10
C LEU A 217 12.33 11.25 -14.65
N GLY A 218 12.93 12.09 -13.81
CA GLY A 218 12.37 13.38 -13.41
C GLY A 218 11.49 13.34 -12.16
N ALA A 219 11.66 12.37 -11.26
CA ALA A 219 11.01 12.38 -9.96
C ALA A 219 11.34 13.68 -9.19
N LEU A 220 10.33 14.26 -8.55
CA LEU A 220 10.44 15.47 -7.72
C LEU A 220 10.87 15.14 -6.28
N GLY A 221 10.68 13.89 -5.88
CA GLY A 221 10.94 13.38 -4.54
C GLY A 221 10.09 12.15 -4.26
N TRP A 222 10.29 11.56 -3.09
CA TRP A 222 9.52 10.42 -2.62
C TRP A 222 9.48 10.39 -1.09
N GLU A 223 8.50 9.67 -0.57
CA GLU A 223 8.40 9.30 0.84
C GLU A 223 8.19 7.79 0.96
N ALA A 224 8.71 7.22 2.05
CA ALA A 224 8.52 5.82 2.38
C ALA A 224 7.90 5.72 3.76
N VAL A 225 6.86 4.90 3.89
CA VAL A 225 6.22 4.60 5.17
C VAL A 225 6.04 3.10 5.33
N HIS A 226 6.13 2.61 6.57
CA HIS A 226 5.94 1.21 6.90
C HIS A 226 4.61 1.00 7.59
N VAL A 227 3.78 0.13 7.01
CA VAL A 227 2.45 -0.19 7.51
C VAL A 227 2.40 -1.62 8.04
N LEU A 228 1.90 -1.74 9.26
CA LEU A 228 1.64 -3.00 9.92
C LEU A 228 0.24 -3.49 9.55
N PHE A 229 0.08 -4.07 8.36
CA PHE A 229 -1.24 -4.50 7.89
C PHE A 229 -1.75 -5.75 8.62
N GLU A 230 -2.99 -5.65 9.07
CA GLU A 230 -3.82 -6.73 9.60
C GLU A 230 -5.00 -6.96 8.65
N ASP A 231 -5.29 -8.23 8.37
CA ASP A 231 -6.42 -8.59 7.51
C ASP A 231 -7.76 -8.42 8.24
N LEU A 232 -8.75 -7.91 7.50
CA LEU A 232 -10.14 -7.82 7.92
C LEU A 232 -10.97 -8.98 7.35
N ASN A 233 -10.39 -10.17 7.21
CA ASN A 233 -11.08 -11.32 6.62
C ASN A 233 -12.35 -11.73 7.37
N TRP A 234 -12.53 -11.27 8.61
CA TRP A 234 -13.75 -11.53 9.37
C TRP A 234 -14.99 -10.90 8.73
N ILE A 235 -14.86 -9.91 7.83
CA ILE A 235 -16.02 -9.37 7.09
C ILE A 235 -16.70 -10.44 6.23
N TYR A 236 -15.99 -11.52 5.89
CA TYR A 236 -16.53 -12.65 5.11
C TYR A 236 -17.19 -13.72 5.99
N TYR A 237 -17.15 -13.60 7.32
CA TYR A 237 -17.66 -14.63 8.23
C TYR A 237 -19.14 -14.47 8.50
N ASP A 238 -19.80 -15.57 8.86
CA ASP A 238 -21.14 -15.50 9.44
C ASP A 238 -21.15 -14.70 10.76
N GLU A 239 -22.30 -14.17 11.14
CA GLU A 239 -22.45 -13.26 12.28
C GLU A 239 -21.87 -13.83 13.59
N ILE A 240 -22.07 -15.13 13.84
CA ILE A 240 -21.60 -15.81 15.04
C ILE A 240 -20.07 -15.89 15.04
N LYS A 241 -19.46 -16.34 13.94
CA LYS A 241 -17.99 -16.39 13.82
C LYS A 241 -17.37 -15.01 13.88
N ARG A 242 -18.01 -13.99 13.28
CA ARG A 242 -17.57 -12.60 13.37
C ARG A 242 -17.49 -12.13 14.81
N TYR A 243 -18.56 -12.32 15.58
CA TYR A 243 -18.58 -11.94 17.00
C TYR A 243 -17.44 -12.59 17.78
N PHE A 244 -17.25 -13.90 17.63
CA PHE A 244 -16.15 -14.61 18.31
C PHE A 244 -14.76 -14.15 17.85
N CYS A 245 -14.58 -13.83 16.57
CA CYS A 245 -13.31 -13.34 16.04
C CYS A 245 -12.96 -11.96 16.59
N LEU A 246 -13.92 -11.02 16.57
CA LEU A 246 -13.75 -9.67 17.09
C LEU A 246 -13.45 -9.70 18.60
N GLU A 247 -14.21 -10.47 19.37
CA GLU A 247 -14.00 -10.58 20.81
C GLU A 247 -12.62 -11.21 21.13
N ARG A 248 -12.21 -12.24 20.38
CA ARG A 248 -10.87 -12.83 20.56
C ARG A 248 -9.76 -11.82 20.25
N ARG A 249 -9.84 -11.09 19.13
CA ARG A 249 -8.83 -10.08 18.76
C ARG A 249 -8.76 -8.94 19.77
N ARG A 250 -9.91 -8.49 20.29
CA ARG A 250 -9.99 -7.50 21.36
C ARG A 250 -9.26 -7.98 22.62
N LEU A 251 -9.50 -9.23 23.04
CA LEU A 251 -8.84 -9.84 24.20
C LEU A 251 -7.33 -10.03 23.98
N ASP A 252 -6.92 -10.47 22.79
CA ASP A 252 -5.51 -10.61 22.41
C ASP A 252 -4.78 -9.25 22.40
N GLY A 253 -5.43 -8.20 21.91
CA GLY A 253 -4.91 -6.82 21.92
C GLY A 253 -4.68 -6.33 23.34
N LEU A 254 -5.64 -6.54 24.25
CA LEU A 254 -5.50 -6.21 25.67
C LEU A 254 -4.35 -6.98 26.35
N ALA A 255 -4.13 -8.24 25.98
CA ALA A 255 -3.06 -9.06 26.55
C ALA A 255 -1.67 -8.62 26.09
N ARG A 256 -1.53 -8.13 24.85
CA ARG A 256 -0.26 -7.61 24.31
C ARG A 256 0.19 -6.33 25.02
N ASP A 257 -0.74 -5.45 25.38
CA ASP A 257 -0.43 -4.22 26.09
C ASP A 257 -0.06 -4.44 27.57
N VAL A 258 -0.64 -5.46 28.22
CA VAL A 258 -0.32 -5.81 29.62
C VAL A 258 1.06 -6.47 29.75
N GLY A 259 1.56 -7.12 28.69
CA GLY A 259 2.89 -7.75 28.66
C GLY A 259 4.06 -6.82 28.33
N ALA A 260 3.79 -5.55 28.00
CA ALA A 260 4.77 -4.54 27.63
C ALA A 260 5.11 -3.54 28.77
N LEU A 261 4.56 -3.75 29.98
CA LEU A 261 4.87 -3.02 31.22
C LEU A 261 5.85 -3.80 32.10
#